data_AF-A0A667WSW7-F1
#
_entry.id   AF-A0A667WSW7-F1
#
_cell.length_a   1.000
_cell.length_b   1.000
_cell.length_c   1.000
_cell.angle_alpha   90.00
_cell.angle_beta   90.00
_cell.angle_gamma   90.00
#
_symmetry.space_group_name_H-M   'P 1'
#
loop_
_entity.id
_entity.type
_entity.pdbx_description
1 polymer ?
#
loop_
_entity_poly.entity_id
_entity_poly.type
_entity_poly.pdbx_seq_one_letter_code
_entity_poly.pdbx_strand_id
1 'polypeptide(L)'
;TATLTLSHEPPFLVRLAKLPVVRSACAVLSVLYRDTKCSHPSLQSVCDVLETGVTAIGSVAYGRVSPVIIKLEPQISVANDVACKGLDWLEATFPVLQKPTEQVSFPQPLALLNEVQKNYS
;
A
#
# COMPACT_ATOMS: atom_id res chain seq x y z
N THR A 1 -30.91 5.80 2.00
CA THR A 1 -29.61 5.34 2.53
C THR A 1 -28.67 5.12 1.36
N ALA A 2 -27.92 6.16 0.98
CA ALA A 2 -27.01 6.12 -0.17
C ALA A 2 -25.61 5.75 0.31
N THR A 3 -25.22 4.51 0.06
CA THR A 3 -23.88 3.98 0.24
C THR A 3 -22.99 4.60 -0.84
N LEU A 4 -22.43 5.79 -0.58
CA LEU A 4 -21.53 6.47 -1.50
C LEU A 4 -20.10 6.00 -1.25
N THR A 5 -19.74 4.93 -1.94
CA THR A 5 -18.36 4.55 -2.21
C THR A 5 -17.69 5.67 -3.00
N LEU A 6 -16.90 6.51 -2.34
CA LEU A 6 -15.83 7.28 -2.97
C LEU A 6 -14.53 6.60 -2.46
N SER A 7 -13.90 5.63 -3.12
CA SER A 7 -13.67 5.43 -4.56
C SER A 7 -13.33 6.73 -5.29
N HIS A 8 -12.54 7.57 -4.65
CA HIS A 8 -11.53 8.38 -5.34
C HIS A 8 -10.21 8.13 -4.64
N GLU A 9 -9.87 6.85 -4.47
CA GLU A 9 -8.48 6.49 -4.74
C GLU A 9 -8.24 6.93 -6.19
N PRO A 10 -7.33 7.88 -6.45
CA PRO A 10 -7.03 8.28 -7.82
C PRO A 10 -6.74 7.00 -8.63
N PRO A 11 -7.28 6.86 -9.85
CA PRO A 11 -7.19 5.63 -10.64
C PRO A 11 -5.80 4.98 -10.69
N PHE A 12 -4.74 5.80 -10.66
CA PHE A 12 -3.37 5.37 -10.47
C PHE A 12 -3.14 4.54 -9.20
N LEU A 13 -3.56 5.03 -8.02
CA LEU A 13 -3.34 4.32 -6.76
C LEU A 13 -4.16 3.02 -6.68
N VAL A 14 -5.39 3.00 -7.24
CA VAL A 14 -6.18 1.76 -7.35
C VAL A 14 -5.43 0.73 -8.19
N ARG A 15 -4.81 1.16 -9.29
CA ARG A 15 -4.02 0.29 -10.17
C ARG A 15 -2.72 -0.15 -9.50
N LEU A 16 -2.04 0.75 -8.83
CA LEU A 16 -0.80 0.49 -8.09
C LEU A 16 -1.03 -0.55 -6.99
N ALA A 17 -2.07 -0.39 -6.18
CA ALA A 17 -2.45 -1.33 -5.12
C ALA A 17 -2.86 -2.72 -5.67
N LYS A 18 -3.30 -2.77 -6.93
CA LYS A 18 -3.64 -4.02 -7.63
C LYS A 18 -2.43 -4.72 -8.26
N LEU A 19 -1.27 -4.07 -8.36
CA LEU A 19 -0.06 -4.75 -8.85
C LEU A 19 0.28 -5.92 -7.92
N PRO A 20 0.53 -7.13 -8.44
CA PRO A 20 0.79 -8.33 -7.64
C PRO A 20 1.93 -8.15 -6.63
N VAL A 21 2.99 -7.43 -7.02
CA VAL A 21 4.14 -7.12 -6.16
C VAL A 21 3.76 -6.23 -4.98
N VAL A 22 2.99 -5.16 -5.24
CA VAL A 22 2.54 -4.21 -4.21
C VAL A 22 1.60 -4.93 -3.25
N ARG A 23 0.64 -5.68 -3.79
CA ARG A 23 -0.30 -6.46 -2.99
C ARG A 23 0.42 -7.51 -2.12
N SER A 24 1.40 -8.21 -2.67
CA SER A 24 2.20 -9.20 -1.93
C SER A 24 3.00 -8.55 -0.81
N ALA A 25 3.68 -7.43 -1.08
CA ALA A 25 4.43 -6.69 -0.08
C ALA A 25 3.51 -6.15 1.03
N CYS A 26 2.38 -5.54 0.67
CA CYS A 26 1.37 -5.06 1.62
C CYS A 26 0.80 -6.19 2.47
N ALA A 27 0.54 -7.36 1.91
CA ALA A 27 0.05 -8.51 2.65
C ALA A 27 1.07 -9.01 3.69
N VAL A 28 2.34 -9.13 3.31
CA VAL A 28 3.43 -9.52 4.23
C VAL A 28 3.60 -8.51 5.36
N LEU A 29 3.66 -7.21 5.01
CA LEU A 29 3.78 -6.14 6.00
C LEU A 29 2.58 -6.08 6.94
N SER A 30 1.36 -6.30 6.43
CA SER A 30 0.15 -6.33 7.23
C SER A 30 0.17 -7.46 8.26
N VAL A 31 0.62 -8.66 7.87
CA VAL A 31 0.77 -9.79 8.79
C VAL A 31 1.85 -9.48 9.84
N LEU A 32 3.02 -8.99 9.43
CA LEU A 32 4.13 -8.69 10.32
C LEU A 32 3.79 -7.58 11.32
N TYR A 33 3.12 -6.51 10.85
CA TYR A 33 2.64 -5.42 11.69
C TYR A 33 1.65 -5.93 12.75
N ARG A 34 0.69 -6.75 12.34
CA ARG A 34 -0.32 -7.31 13.24
C ARG A 34 0.31 -8.25 14.27
N ASP A 35 1.26 -9.09 13.86
CA ASP A 35 2.01 -9.99 14.75
C ASP A 35 2.82 -9.20 15.81
N THR A 36 3.51 -8.15 15.36
CA THR A 36 4.29 -7.25 16.25
C THR A 36 3.38 -6.47 17.21
N LYS A 37 2.26 -5.94 16.71
CA LYS A 37 1.27 -5.20 17.51
C LYS A 37 0.62 -6.09 18.58
N CYS A 38 0.33 -7.35 18.24
CA CYS A 38 -0.29 -8.33 19.13
C CYS A 38 0.70 -8.98 20.11
N SER A 39 2.01 -8.80 19.92
CA SER A 39 3.04 -9.37 20.81
C SER A 39 3.03 -8.74 22.21
N HIS A 40 2.42 -7.56 22.40
CA HIS A 40 2.25 -6.92 23.71
C HIS A 40 0.82 -6.36 23.90
N PRO A 41 0.04 -6.86 24.88
CA PRO A 41 -1.34 -6.43 25.12
C PRO A 41 -1.53 -4.93 25.38
N SER A 42 -0.52 -4.29 26.01
CA SER A 42 -0.51 -2.85 26.27
C SER A 42 -0.29 -2.02 24.99
N LEU A 43 0.55 -2.49 24.08
CA LEU A 43 0.84 -1.84 22.81
C LEU A 43 -0.34 -1.99 21.84
N GLN A 44 -0.99 -3.15 21.85
CA GLN A 44 -2.18 -3.43 21.06
C GLN A 44 -3.30 -2.42 21.30
N SER A 45 -3.68 -2.22 22.57
CA SER A 45 -4.77 -1.30 22.96
C SER A 45 -4.50 0.16 22.54
N VAL A 46 -3.27 0.65 22.75
CA VAL A 46 -2.88 2.00 22.33
C VAL A 46 -2.92 2.16 20.81
N CYS A 47 -2.41 1.17 20.07
CA CYS A 47 -2.47 1.18 18.62
C CYS A 47 -3.90 1.05 18.08
N ASP A 48 -4.79 0.26 18.71
CA ASP A 48 -6.20 0.14 18.32
C ASP A 48 -6.95 1.47 18.49
N VAL A 49 -6.74 2.17 19.61
CA VAL A 49 -7.33 3.49 19.85
C VAL A 49 -6.78 4.52 18.85
N LEU A 50 -5.47 4.48 18.57
CA LEU A 50 -4.85 5.40 17.61
C LEU A 50 -5.32 5.15 16.17
N GLU A 51 -5.39 3.89 15.74
CA GLU A 51 -5.90 3.49 14.42
C GLU A 51 -7.37 3.89 14.25
N THR A 52 -8.20 3.67 15.27
CA THR A 52 -9.59 4.08 15.27
C THR A 52 -9.73 5.60 15.26
N GLY A 53 -8.91 6.30 16.04
CA GLY A 53 -8.89 7.76 16.13
C GLY A 53 -8.49 8.43 14.82
N VAL A 54 -7.43 7.97 14.18
CA VAL A 54 -6.99 8.53 12.88
C VAL A 54 -8.02 8.25 11.78
N THR A 55 -8.65 7.07 11.81
CA THR A 55 -9.74 6.73 10.87
C THR A 55 -10.96 7.65 11.07
N ALA A 56 -11.33 7.92 12.33
CA ALA A 56 -12.44 8.81 12.65
C ALA A 56 -12.15 10.27 12.24
N ILE A 57 -10.96 10.77 12.54
CA ILE A 57 -10.53 12.13 12.13
C ILE A 57 -10.49 12.23 10.60
N GLY A 58 -9.96 11.21 9.91
CA GLY A 58 -9.95 11.15 8.45
C GLY A 58 -11.34 11.22 7.84
N SER A 59 -12.31 10.48 8.41
CA SER A 59 -13.71 10.50 7.98
C SER A 59 -14.38 11.87 8.18
N VAL A 60 -14.14 12.52 9.32
CA VAL A 60 -14.68 13.87 9.60
C VAL A 60 -14.04 14.93 8.71
N ALA A 61 -12.71 14.87 8.52
CA ALA A 61 -11.99 15.78 7.65
C ALA A 61 -12.43 15.64 6.19
N TYR A 62 -12.68 14.41 5.73
CA TYR A 62 -13.24 14.13 4.41
C TYR A 62 -14.57 14.87 4.18
N GLY A 63 -15.51 14.79 5.13
CA GLY A 63 -16.76 15.53 5.05
C GLY A 63 -16.58 17.05 4.97
N ARG A 64 -15.54 17.59 5.62
CA ARG A 64 -15.25 19.04 5.63
C ARG A 64 -14.50 19.52 4.39
N VAL A 65 -13.68 18.68 3.77
CA VAL A 65 -12.82 19.05 2.63
C VAL A 65 -13.47 18.69 1.29
N SER A 66 -14.53 17.88 1.28
CA SER A 66 -15.36 17.54 0.10
C SER A 66 -15.63 18.69 -0.90
N PRO A 67 -16.09 19.88 -0.50
CA PRO A 67 -16.33 20.98 -1.45
C PRO A 67 -15.06 21.52 -2.12
N VAL A 68 -13.90 21.41 -1.45
CA VAL A 68 -12.59 21.78 -2.03
C VAL A 68 -12.12 20.70 -3.01
N ILE A 69 -12.35 19.43 -2.70
CA ILE A 69 -12.02 18.30 -3.59
C ILE A 69 -12.78 18.40 -4.91
N ILE A 70 -14.08 18.74 -4.88
CA ILE A 70 -14.89 18.96 -6.08
C ILE A 70 -14.28 20.07 -6.96
N LYS A 71 -13.79 21.14 -6.34
CA LYS A 71 -13.19 22.27 -7.07
C LYS A 71 -11.82 21.94 -7.67
N LEU A 72 -11.09 20.99 -7.08
CA LEU A 72 -9.75 20.56 -7.51
C LEU A 72 -9.78 19.31 -8.39
N GLU A 73 -10.93 18.64 -8.53
CA GLU A 73 -11.11 17.43 -9.35
C GLU A 73 -10.48 17.55 -10.76
N PRO A 74 -10.59 18.68 -11.49
CA PRO A 74 -9.94 18.81 -12.79
C PRO A 74 -8.41 18.72 -12.73
N GLN A 75 -7.78 19.27 -11.68
CA GLN A 75 -6.33 19.20 -11.50
C GLN A 75 -5.89 17.80 -11.06
N ILE A 76 -6.69 17.15 -10.22
CA ILE A 76 -6.48 15.76 -9.79
C ILE A 76 -6.59 14.82 -11.00
N SER A 77 -7.54 15.06 -11.91
CA SER A 77 -7.72 14.29 -13.15
C SER A 77 -6.51 14.39 -14.08
N VAL A 78 -5.97 15.60 -14.29
CA VAL A 78 -4.74 15.79 -15.08
C VAL A 78 -3.54 15.11 -14.43
N ALA A 79 -3.35 15.26 -13.13
CA ALA A 79 -2.26 14.59 -12.41
C ALA A 79 -2.38 13.05 -12.48
N ASN A 80 -3.61 12.54 -12.40
CA ASN A 80 -3.89 11.12 -12.54
C ASN A 80 -3.57 10.61 -13.94
N ASP A 81 -3.91 11.34 -15.01
CA ASP A 81 -3.58 10.96 -16.39
C ASP A 81 -2.05 10.86 -16.59
N VAL A 82 -1.29 11.82 -16.04
CA VAL A 82 0.19 11.78 -16.07
C VAL A 82 0.72 10.58 -15.29
N ALA A 83 0.20 10.32 -14.09
CA ALA A 83 0.61 9.18 -13.27
C ALA A 83 0.27 7.84 -13.96
N CYS A 84 -0.91 7.73 -14.59
CA CYS A 84 -1.30 6.56 -15.37
C CYS A 84 -0.36 6.32 -16.55
N LYS A 85 -0.02 7.36 -17.33
CA LYS A 85 0.96 7.25 -18.43
C LYS A 85 2.33 6.80 -17.94
N GLY A 86 2.79 7.32 -16.80
CA GLY A 86 4.04 6.88 -16.17
C GLY A 86 3.99 5.41 -15.72
N LEU A 87 2.85 4.98 -15.17
CA LEU A 87 2.64 3.59 -14.79
C LEU A 87 2.58 2.67 -16.02
N ASP A 88 1.91 3.08 -17.08
CA ASP A 88 1.85 2.35 -18.35
C ASP A 88 3.26 2.18 -18.95
N TRP A 89 4.08 3.23 -18.90
CA TRP A 89 5.48 3.15 -19.30
C TRP A 89 6.29 2.18 -18.43
N LEU A 90 6.12 2.21 -17.12
CA LEU A 90 6.82 1.33 -16.19
C LEU A 90 6.43 -0.14 -16.41
N GLU A 91 5.13 -0.42 -16.58
CA GLU A 91 4.61 -1.75 -16.88
C GLU A 91 5.14 -2.28 -18.22
N ALA A 92 5.22 -1.43 -19.25
CA ALA A 92 5.77 -1.80 -20.56
C ALA A 92 7.30 -2.01 -20.51
N THR A 93 8.01 -1.20 -19.74
CA THR A 93 9.49 -1.27 -19.63
C THR A 93 9.94 -2.44 -18.75
N PHE A 94 9.15 -2.79 -17.72
CA PHE A 94 9.48 -3.84 -16.77
C PHE A 94 8.33 -4.85 -16.65
N PRO A 95 8.20 -5.81 -17.60
CA PRO A 95 7.13 -6.81 -17.60
C PRO A 95 7.12 -7.70 -16.35
N VAL A 96 8.24 -7.77 -15.63
CA VAL A 96 8.38 -8.50 -14.36
C VAL A 96 7.45 -7.95 -13.27
N LEU A 97 7.06 -6.67 -13.33
CA LEU A 97 6.14 -6.06 -12.36
C LEU A 97 4.70 -6.58 -12.47
N GLN A 98 4.32 -7.10 -13.63
CA GLN A 98 3.02 -7.75 -13.84
C GLN A 98 3.05 -9.27 -13.57
N LYS A 99 4.24 -9.88 -13.50
CA LYS A 99 4.37 -11.31 -13.20
C LYS A 99 4.17 -11.54 -11.69
N PRO A 100 3.47 -12.62 -11.28
CA PRO A 100 3.41 -13.00 -9.88
C PRO A 100 4.82 -13.30 -9.35
N THR A 101 5.11 -12.82 -8.14
CA THR A 101 6.41 -12.93 -7.43
C THR A 101 6.95 -14.36 -7.36
N GLU A 102 6.09 -15.37 -7.55
CA GLU A 102 6.45 -16.80 -7.59
C GLU A 102 7.44 -17.19 -8.69
N GLN A 103 7.65 -16.34 -9.72
CA GLN A 103 8.69 -16.56 -10.75
C GLN A 103 10.00 -15.81 -10.47
N VAL A 104 10.07 -14.98 -9.43
CA VAL A 104 11.30 -14.30 -9.02
C VAL A 104 11.83 -15.04 -7.80
N SER A 105 12.73 -16.00 -8.04
CA SER A 105 13.47 -16.67 -6.97
C SER A 105 14.35 -15.62 -6.28
N PHE A 106 13.84 -15.02 -5.21
CA PHE A 106 14.70 -14.38 -4.24
C PHE A 106 15.31 -15.51 -3.40
N PRO A 107 16.66 -15.61 -3.32
CA PRO A 107 17.27 -16.58 -2.43
C PRO A 107 16.76 -16.35 -1.01
N GLN A 108 16.34 -17.43 -0.35
CA GLN A 108 15.82 -17.38 1.02
C GLN A 108 16.77 -16.56 1.91
N PRO A 109 16.27 -15.64 2.76
CA PRO A 109 17.11 -14.83 3.65
C PRO A 109 18.03 -15.67 4.56
N LEU A 110 17.62 -16.91 4.88
CA LEU A 110 18.40 -17.84 5.68
C LEU A 110 19.62 -18.41 4.93
N ALA A 111 19.60 -18.46 3.59
CA ALA A 111 20.75 -18.90 2.80
C ALA A 111 21.88 -17.87 2.85
N LEU A 112 21.55 -16.59 2.83
CA LEU A 112 22.50 -15.48 2.90
C LEU A 112 23.17 -15.39 4.27
N LEU A 113 22.43 -15.69 5.35
CA LEU A 113 22.99 -15.75 6.69
C LEU A 113 23.98 -16.92 6.85
N ASN A 114 23.67 -18.10 6.33
CA ASN A 114 24.60 -19.23 6.37
C ASN A 114 25.87 -19.00 5.54
N GLU A 115 25.76 -18.33 4.39
CA GLU A 115 26.91 -17.99 3.55
C GLU A 115 27.84 -16.98 4.24
N VAL A 116 27.26 -15.96 4.89
CA VAL A 116 28.02 -14.96 5.67
C VAL A 116 28.67 -15.59 6.90
N GLN A 117 28.01 -16.52 7.58
CA GLN A 117 28.58 -17.21 8.74
C GLN A 117 29.73 -18.16 8.34
N LYS A 118 29.65 -18.80 7.17
CA LYS A 118 30.68 -19.73 6.70
C LYS A 118 31.95 -19.03 6.22
N ASN A 119 31.84 -17.79 5.73
CA ASN A 119 32.98 -17.00 5.26
C ASN A 119 33.78 -16.31 6.40
N TYR A 120 33.33 -16.42 7.64
CA TYR A 120 33.97 -15.81 8.82
C TYR A 120 34.50 -16.82 9.84
N SER A 121 34.60 -18.10 9.46
CA SER A 121 35.25 -19.18 10.21
C SER A 121 36.43 -19.75 9.43
#